data_AF-A0A8T4BLB4-F1
#
_entry.id   AF-A0A8T4BLB4-F1
#
_cell.length_a   1.000
_cell.length_b   1.000
_cell.length_c   1.000
_cell.angle_alpha   90.00
_cell.angle_beta   90.00
_cell.angle_gamma   90.00
#
_symmetry.space_group_name_H-M   'P 1'
#
loop_
_entity.id
_entity.type
_entity.pdbx_description
1 polymer ?
#
loop_
_entity_poly.entity_id
_entity_poly.type
_entity_poly.pdbx_seq_one_letter_code
_entity_poly.pdbx_strand_id
1 'polypeptide(L)' 'MNEKKLEEYDEIFDYIVDTHPDWEKLITDGDIKVKTNQDKVQFAHMEQILKKFNLRITDISYSDYYGIFFGIEKLETI' A
#
# COMPACT_ATOMS: atom_id res chain seq x y z
N MET A 1 -16.28 -3.49 -4.93
CA MET A 1 -15.01 -3.55 -5.71
C MET A 1 -15.03 -4.82 -6.56
N ASN A 2 -14.50 -4.78 -7.78
CA ASN A 2 -14.48 -5.93 -8.69
C ASN A 2 -13.39 -6.94 -8.24
N GLU A 3 -13.68 -8.23 -8.17
CA GLU A 3 -12.72 -9.25 -7.69
C GLU A 3 -11.42 -9.24 -8.50
N LYS A 4 -11.50 -9.01 -9.82
CA LYS A 4 -10.33 -8.85 -10.70
C LYS A 4 -9.41 -7.69 -10.30
N LYS A 5 -9.96 -6.60 -9.76
CA LYS A 5 -9.14 -5.47 -9.29
C LYS A 5 -8.38 -5.80 -8.01
N LEU A 6 -8.84 -6.78 -7.21
CA LEU A 6 -8.13 -7.22 -6.02
C LEU A 6 -6.95 -8.13 -6.38
N GLU A 7 -7.14 -9.04 -7.34
CA GLU A 7 -6.08 -9.93 -7.84
C GLU A 7 -4.88 -9.15 -8.38
N GLU A 8 -5.11 -7.98 -9.00
CA GLU A 8 -4.03 -7.10 -9.50
C GLU A 8 -3.09 -6.54 -8.41
N TYR A 9 -3.50 -6.64 -7.15
CA TYR A 9 -2.72 -6.18 -6.00
C TYR A 9 -2.14 -7.34 -5.18
N ASP A 10 -2.48 -8.60 -5.46
CA ASP A 10 -1.95 -9.71 -4.69
C ASP A 10 -0.43 -9.82 -4.83
N GLU A 11 0.12 -9.66 -6.04
CA GLU A 11 1.58 -9.59 -6.26
C GLU A 11 2.25 -8.42 -5.49
N ILE A 12 1.54 -7.30 -5.37
CA ILE A 12 2.02 -6.11 -4.63
C ILE A 12 2.12 -6.45 -3.15
N PHE A 13 1.09 -7.09 -2.60
CA PHE A 13 1.05 -7.46 -1.20
C PHE A 13 2.01 -8.58 -0.85
N ASP A 14 2.17 -9.58 -1.71
CA ASP A 14 3.17 -10.64 -1.55
C ASP A 14 4.58 -10.02 -1.47
N TYR A 15 4.90 -9.08 -2.37
CA TYR A 15 6.18 -8.36 -2.34
C TYR A 15 6.36 -7.53 -1.06
N ILE A 16 5.31 -6.84 -0.60
CA ILE A 16 5.36 -6.06 0.63
C ILE A 16 5.61 -6.96 1.84
N VAL A 17 4.93 -8.11 1.95
CA VAL A 17 5.12 -9.06 3.05
C VAL A 17 6.54 -9.65 3.03
N ASP A 18 7.07 -9.95 1.85
CA ASP A 18 8.43 -10.49 1.70
C ASP A 18 9.52 -9.47 2.09
N THR A 19 9.30 -8.18 1.82
CA THR A 19 10.29 -7.11 2.07
C THR A 19 10.10 -6.40 3.41
N HIS A 20 8.86 -6.33 3.89
CA HIS A 20 8.41 -5.65 5.10
C HIS A 20 7.35 -6.50 5.82
N PRO A 21 7.75 -7.60 6.51
CA PRO A 21 6.82 -8.56 7.12
C PRO A 21 5.93 -7.96 8.23
N ASP A 22 6.31 -6.82 8.79
CA ASP A 22 5.53 -6.09 9.79
C ASP A 22 4.48 -5.13 9.18
N TRP A 23 4.37 -5.08 7.85
CA TRP A 23 3.39 -4.24 7.16
C TRP A 23 2.14 -5.05 6.82
N GLU A 24 0.99 -4.40 6.93
CA GLU A 24 -0.30 -5.05 6.79
C GLU A 24 -1.07 -4.51 5.57
N LYS A 25 -1.71 -5.43 4.84
CA LYS A 25 -2.74 -5.13 3.83
C LYS A 25 -4.02 -4.68 4.54
N LEU A 26 -4.56 -3.54 4.13
CA LEU A 26 -5.87 -3.08 4.58
C LEU A 26 -6.74 -2.77 3.36
N ILE A 27 -7.93 -3.39 3.31
CA ILE A 27 -8.95 -3.08 2.31
C ILE A 27 -10.18 -2.58 3.05
N THR A 28 -10.57 -1.33 2.80
CA THR A 28 -11.70 -0.70 3.47
C THR A 28 -12.50 0.10 2.46
N ASP A 29 -13.82 -0.12 2.39
CA ASP A 29 -14.74 0.62 1.52
C ASP A 29 -14.37 0.67 0.02
N GLY A 30 -13.54 -0.26 -0.45
CA GLY A 30 -13.03 -0.30 -1.82
C GLY A 30 -11.69 0.40 -2.03
N ASP A 31 -11.16 1.05 -0.99
CA ASP A 31 -9.80 1.57 -0.97
C ASP A 31 -8.80 0.48 -0.62
N ILE A 32 -7.64 0.53 -1.27
CA ILE A 32 -6.53 -0.39 -1.02
C ILE A 32 -5.45 0.40 -0.30
N LYS A 33 -5.10 -0.06 0.92
CA LYS A 33 -4.15 0.62 1.80
C LYS A 33 -3.07 -0.32 2.30
N VAL A 34 -1.91 0.25 2.57
CA VAL A 34 -0.79 -0.40 3.24
C VAL A 34 -0.62 0.27 4.60
N LYS A 35 -0.76 -0.51 5.68
CA LYS A 35 -0.44 -0.06 7.03
C LYS A 35 1.02 -0.41 7.32
N THR A 36 1.82 0.59 7.62
CA THR A 36 3.20 0.40 8.04
C THR A 36 3.29 0.34 9.56
N ASN A 37 4.41 -0.16 10.10
CA ASN A 37 4.75 -0.05 11.52
C ASN A 37 5.55 1.22 11.85
N GLN A 38 5.61 2.18 10.93
CA GLN A 38 6.44 3.38 11.05
C GLN A 38 5.77 4.43 11.95
N ASP A 39 6.59 5.16 12.72
CA ASP A 39 6.20 6.30 13.55
C ASP A 39 6.26 7.63 12.79
N LYS A 40 7.02 7.67 11.68
CA LYS A 40 7.20 8.82 10.80
C LYS A 40 7.16 8.40 9.35
N VAL A 41 6.68 9.29 8.48
CA VAL A 41 6.59 9.03 7.04
C VAL A 41 8.01 8.91 6.47
N GLN A 42 8.40 7.69 6.10
CA GLN A 42 9.65 7.42 5.40
C GLN A 42 9.36 6.99 3.97
N PHE A 43 9.35 7.96 3.05
CA PHE A 43 9.02 7.70 1.65
C PHE A 43 10.01 6.77 0.95
N ALA A 44 11.24 6.61 1.41
CA ALA A 44 12.26 5.82 0.70
C ALA A 44 11.83 4.37 0.44
N HIS A 45 11.17 3.72 1.40
CA HIS A 45 10.68 2.34 1.22
C HIS A 45 9.41 2.31 0.36
N MET A 46 8.48 3.21 0.62
CA MET A 46 7.23 3.29 -0.15
C MET A 46 7.50 3.66 -1.61
N GLU A 47 8.43 4.55 -1.90
CA GLU A 47 8.80 5.01 -3.24
C GLU A 47 9.28 3.85 -4.13
N GLN A 48 10.02 2.89 -3.57
CA GLN A 48 10.46 1.71 -4.32
C GLN A 48 9.28 0.84 -4.73
N ILE A 49 8.32 0.63 -3.83
CA ILE A 49 7.09 -0.13 -4.10
C ILE A 49 6.26 0.60 -5.16
N LEU A 50 6.07 1.92 -5.01
CA LEU A 50 5.29 2.73 -5.94
C LEU A 50 5.88 2.67 -7.35
N LYS A 51 7.20 2.80 -7.50
CA LYS A 51 7.87 2.71 -8.81
C LYS A 51 7.81 1.31 -9.41
N LYS A 52 8.04 0.27 -8.61
CA LYS A 52 8.06 -1.13 -9.08
C LYS A 52 6.71 -1.56 -9.67
N PHE A 53 5.62 -1.15 -9.03
CA PHE A 53 4.26 -1.58 -9.40
C PHE A 53 3.44 -0.50 -10.13
N ASN A 54 4.06 0.62 -10.51
CA ASN A 54 3.41 1.76 -11.14
C ASN A 54 2.20 2.26 -10.35
N LEU A 55 2.40 2.55 -9.07
CA LEU A 55 1.36 3.01 -8.13
C LEU A 55 1.52 4.50 -7.83
N ARG A 56 0.44 5.13 -7.39
CA ARG A 56 0.45 6.44 -6.71
C ARG A 56 -0.11 6.33 -5.31
N ILE A 57 0.27 7.26 -4.44
CA ILE A 57 -0.37 7.46 -3.14
C ILE A 57 -1.65 8.26 -3.36
N THR A 58 -2.77 7.77 -2.81
CA THR A 58 -4.08 8.46 -2.83
C THR A 58 -4.32 9.26 -1.56
N ASP A 59 -3.93 8.71 -0.41
CA ASP A 59 -4.07 9.32 0.91
C ASP A 59 -2.99 8.83 1.87
N ILE A 60 -2.70 9.66 2.88
CA ILE A 60 -1.85 9.30 4.01
C ILE A 60 -2.65 9.60 5.28
N SER A 61 -2.81 8.62 6.15
CA SER A 61 -3.48 8.78 7.44
C SER A 61 -2.70 8.12 8.57
N TYR A 62 -2.96 8.59 9.80
CA TYR A 62 -2.25 8.16 11.01
C TYR A 62 -3.21 7.41 11.92
N SER A 63 -2.74 6.29 12.49
CA SER A 63 -3.44 5.60 13.59
C SER A 63 -2.98 6.18 14.94
N ASP A 64 -3.91 6.31 15.89
CA ASP A 64 -3.61 6.79 17.26
C ASP A 64 -2.66 5.85 18.03
N TYR A 65 -2.46 4.61 17.56
CA TYR A 65 -1.75 3.54 18.29
C TYR A 65 -0.75 2.79 17.40
N TYR A 66 0.02 3.52 16.60
CA TYR A 66 1.06 3.02 15.68
C TYR A 66 0.57 2.67 14.27
N GLY A 67 1.29 3.23 13.31
CA GLY A 67 1.21 2.90 11.89
C GLY A 67 0.70 4.03 11.02
N ILE A 68 1.39 4.21 9.90
CA ILE A 68 1.01 5.13 8.84
C ILE A 68 0.31 4.31 7.77
N PHE A 69 -0.90 4.74 7.40
CA PHE A 69 -1.62 4.15 6.30
C PHE A 69 -1.31 4.93 5.03
N PHE A 70 -0.90 4.21 4.00
CA PHE A 70 -0.77 4.73 2.65
C PHE A 70 -1.88 4.11 1.81
N GLY A 71 -2.83 4.92 1.38
CA GLY A 71 -3.71 4.52 0.28
C GLY A 71 -2.91 4.47 -1.01
N ILE A 72 -3.08 3.39 -1.78
CA ILE A 72 -2.36 3.16 -3.03
C ILE A 72 -3.34 2.87 -4.16
N GLU A 73 -2.98 3.33 -5.35
CA GLU A 73 -3.74 3.07 -6.57
C GLU A 73 -2.80 2.81 -7.73
N LYS A 74 -3.07 1.75 -8.49
CA LYS A 74 -2.39 1.38 -9.73
C LYS A 74 -2.72 2.39 -10.81
N LEU A 75 -1.67 2.94 -11.41
CA LEU A 75 -1.80 3.83 -12.56
C LEU A 75 -2.07 2.96 -13.79
N GLU A 76 -3.17 3.22 -14.47
CA GLU A 76 -3.44 2.61 -15.78
C GLU A 76 -2.34 3.07 -16.75
N THR A 77 -1.65 2.12 -17.36
CA THR A 77 -0.69 2.41 -18.42
C THR A 77 -1.48 2.85 -19.65
N ILE A 78 -1.26 4.09 -20.11
CA ILE A 78 -1.85 4.65 -21.33
C ILE A 78 -1.41 3.85 -22.55
#